data_AF-A0A7Y5AEZ4-F1
#
_entry.id   AF-A0A7Y5AEZ4-F1
#
_cell.length_a   1.000
_cell.length_b   1.000
_cell.length_c   1.000
_cell.angle_alpha   90.00
_cell.angle_beta   90.00
_cell.angle_gamma   90.00
#
_symmetry.space_group_name_H-M   'P 1'
#
loop_
_entity.id
_entity.type
_entity.pdbx_description
1 polymer ?
#
loop_
_entity_poly.entity_id
_entity_poly.type
_entity_poly.pdbx_seq_one_letter_code
_entity_poly.pdbx_strand_id
1 'polypeptide(L)' 'GCHSPNGAGIALAGFPHLGGQHSQYVSKQLTEFREGVRTNDGDAMTMRTIAGKLSNHDIEALASYIQGLH' A
#
# COMPACT_ATOMS: atom_id res chain seq x y z
N GLY A 1 6.78 -3.08 -10.85
CA GLY A 1 6.48 -1.98 -9.90
C GLY A 1 7.15 -2.24 -8.57
N CYS A 2 7.22 -1.24 -7.68
CA CYS A 2 7.94 -1.29 -6.39
C CYS A 2 7.55 -2.48 -5.50
N HIS A 3 6.28 -2.93 -5.57
CA HIS A 3 5.79 -4.09 -4.81
C HIS A 3 5.86 -5.42 -5.57
N SER A 4 6.49 -5.45 -6.74
CA SER A 4 6.56 -6.60 -7.66
C SER A 4 5.18 -7.01 -8.23
N PRO A 5 5.10 -7.63 -9.42
CA PRO A 5 3.80 -8.03 -10.02
C PRO A 5 2.99 -9.02 -9.16
N ASN A 6 3.69 -9.88 -8.42
CA ASN A 6 3.11 -10.85 -7.49
C ASN A 6 2.98 -10.31 -6.05
N GLY A 7 3.21 -9.02 -5.82
CA GLY A 7 3.12 -8.45 -4.48
C GLY A 7 4.28 -8.84 -3.54
N ALA A 8 5.37 -9.46 -4.05
CA ALA A 8 6.47 -9.93 -3.21
C ALA A 8 7.30 -8.80 -2.54
N GLY A 9 7.14 -7.56 -2.99
CA GLY A 9 8.01 -6.46 -2.57
C GLY A 9 9.43 -6.56 -3.14
N ILE A 10 10.31 -5.69 -2.66
CA ILE A 10 11.75 -5.67 -2.96
C ILE A 10 12.48 -5.30 -1.66
N ALA A 11 12.88 -6.32 -0.90
CA ALA A 11 13.45 -6.13 0.45
C ALA A 11 14.70 -5.23 0.47
N LEU A 12 15.61 -5.39 -0.51
CA LEU A 12 16.83 -4.58 -0.63
C LEU A 12 16.55 -3.09 -0.87
N ALA A 13 15.38 -2.76 -1.42
CA ALA A 13 14.94 -1.38 -1.66
C ALA A 13 13.97 -0.87 -0.58
N GLY A 14 13.68 -1.67 0.46
CA GLY A 14 12.74 -1.32 1.52
C GLY A 14 11.26 -1.37 1.11
N PHE A 15 10.92 -1.95 -0.05
CA PHE A 15 9.54 -2.08 -0.47
C PHE A 15 8.92 -3.36 0.10
N PRO A 16 7.87 -3.25 0.95
CA PRO A 16 7.33 -4.40 1.67
C PRO A 16 6.58 -5.36 0.75
N HIS A 17 6.54 -6.62 1.19
CA HIS A 17 5.64 -7.65 0.68
C HIS A 17 4.19 -7.29 0.99
N LEU A 18 3.33 -7.35 -0.01
CA LEU A 18 1.90 -7.07 0.09
C LEU A 18 1.03 -8.31 -0.18
N GLY A 19 1.47 -9.24 -1.02
CA GLY A 19 0.66 -10.41 -1.40
C GLY A 19 0.12 -11.17 -0.20
N GLY A 20 -1.16 -11.56 -0.24
CA GLY A 20 -1.83 -12.30 0.83
C GLY A 20 -2.10 -11.50 2.11
N GLN A 21 -1.78 -10.20 2.16
CA GLN A 21 -2.02 -9.39 3.34
C GLN A 21 -3.52 -9.14 3.54
N HIS A 22 -3.96 -9.08 4.80
CA HIS A 22 -5.36 -8.85 5.14
C HIS A 22 -5.90 -7.54 4.55
N SER A 23 -7.02 -7.61 3.85
CA SER A 23 -7.61 -6.45 3.18
C SER A 23 -7.90 -5.30 4.14
N GLN A 24 -8.40 -5.58 5.35
CA GLN A 24 -8.64 -4.57 6.37
C GLN A 24 -7.35 -3.81 6.76
N TYR A 25 -6.23 -4.53 6.88
CA TYR A 25 -4.95 -3.92 7.18
C TYR A 25 -4.49 -3.03 6.02
N VAL A 26 -4.51 -3.55 4.79
CA VAL A 26 -4.10 -2.80 3.59
C VAL A 26 -4.94 -1.54 3.42
N SER A 27 -6.26 -1.65 3.55
CA SER A 27 -7.19 -0.51 3.48
C SER A 27 -6.87 0.55 4.52
N LYS A 28 -6.64 0.12 5.78
CA LYS A 28 -6.22 1.02 6.86
C LYS A 28 -4.91 1.72 6.52
N GLN A 29 -3.88 1.00 6.07
CA GLN A 29 -2.58 1.60 5.78
C GLN A 29 -2.63 2.60 4.63
N LEU A 30 -3.33 2.27 3.55
CA LEU A 30 -3.52 3.19 2.42
C LEU A 30 -4.28 4.46 2.85
N THR A 31 -5.31 4.30 3.68
CA THR A 31 -6.06 5.44 4.23
C THR A 31 -5.16 6.29 5.13
N GLU A 32 -4.41 5.68 6.05
CA GLU A 32 -3.49 6.40 6.94
C GLU A 32 -2.40 7.16 6.17
N PHE A 33 -1.90 6.61 5.07
CA PHE A 33 -1.00 7.35 4.18
C PHE A 33 -1.70 8.50 3.46
N ARG A 34 -2.92 8.28 2.93
CA ARG A 34 -3.68 9.33 2.24
C ARG A 34 -3.98 10.51 3.15
N GLU A 35 -4.42 10.24 4.38
CA GLU A 35 -4.78 11.27 5.37
C GLU A 35 -3.56 11.84 6.12
N GLY A 36 -2.35 11.34 5.84
CA GLY A 36 -1.12 11.81 6.49
C GLY A 36 -0.98 11.37 7.96
N VAL A 37 -1.78 10.42 8.43
CA VAL A 37 -1.64 9.79 9.76
C VAL A 37 -0.37 8.94 9.83
N ARG A 38 -0.06 8.23 8.74
CA ARG A 38 1.18 7.44 8.61
C ARG A 38 2.20 8.21 7.77
N THR A 39 3.32 8.56 8.38
CA THR A 39 4.38 9.41 7.78
C THR A 39 5.77 8.77 7.80
N ASN A 40 5.85 7.46 8.11
CA ASN A 40 7.12 6.74 8.19
C ASN A 40 7.75 6.40 6.82
N ASP A 41 7.20 6.93 5.72
CA ASP A 41 7.79 6.89 4.38
C ASP A 41 8.79 8.04 4.13
N GLY A 42 9.13 8.80 5.18
CA GLY A 42 10.13 9.86 5.18
C GLY A 42 9.72 11.09 4.37
N ASP A 43 10.65 12.02 4.20
CA ASP A 43 10.42 13.29 3.49
C ASP A 43 10.13 13.09 1.99
N ALA A 44 10.47 11.92 1.44
CA ALA A 44 10.11 11.53 0.09
C ALA A 44 8.61 11.29 -0.10
N MET A 45 7.85 11.07 0.99
CA MET A 45 6.39 10.95 0.97
C MET A 45 5.88 9.95 -0.08
N THR A 46 6.63 8.87 -0.35
CA THR A 46 6.39 8.00 -1.50
C THR A 46 4.98 7.41 -1.47
N MET A 47 4.59 6.83 -0.33
CA MET A 47 3.25 6.23 -0.20
C MET A 47 2.17 7.27 0.03
N ARG A 48 2.47 8.38 0.73
CA ARG A 48 1.52 9.49 0.88
C ARG A 48 1.15 10.12 -0.47
N THR A 49 2.11 10.29 -1.38
CA THR A 49 1.90 10.83 -2.73
C THR A 49 1.07 9.89 -3.60
N ILE A 50 1.27 8.57 -3.47
CA ILE A 50 0.51 7.57 -4.21
C ILE A 50 -0.91 7.46 -3.64
N ALA A 51 -1.03 7.27 -2.32
CA ALA A 51 -2.30 7.12 -1.62
C ALA A 51 -3.18 8.38 -1.71
N GLY A 52 -2.58 9.57 -1.79
CA GLY A 52 -3.25 10.85 -2.03
C GLY A 52 -4.14 10.89 -3.28
N LYS A 53 -3.91 9.97 -4.23
CA LYS A 53 -4.69 9.88 -5.48
C LYS A 53 -5.81 8.85 -5.44
N LEU A 54 -5.94 8.10 -4.34
CA LEU A 54 -6.87 6.99 -4.22
C LEU A 54 -8.18 7.43 -3.56
N SER A 55 -9.30 7.14 -4.21
CA SER A 55 -10.62 7.24 -3.57
C SER A 55 -10.80 6.11 -2.54
N ASN A 56 -11.84 6.22 -1.70
CA ASN A 56 -12.20 5.12 -0.79
C ASN A 56 -12.50 3.82 -1.53
N HIS A 57 -13.15 3.91 -2.69
CA HIS A 57 -13.44 2.77 -3.54
C HIS A 57 -12.16 2.12 -4.09
N ASP A 58 -11.18 2.92 -4.53
CA ASP A 58 -9.90 2.39 -5.01
C ASP A 58 -9.12 1.69 -3.90
N ILE A 59 -9.12 2.24 -2.69
CA ILE A 59 -8.47 1.64 -1.53
C ILE A 59 -9.09 0.28 -1.21
N GLU A 60 -10.41 0.18 -1.20
CA GLU A 60 -11.13 -1.08 -0.94
C GLU A 60 -10.86 -2.11 -2.04
N ALA A 61 -10.90 -1.70 -3.30
CA ALA A 61 -10.60 -2.57 -4.44
C ALA A 61 -9.16 -3.10 -4.41
N LEU A 62 -8.17 -2.23 -4.16
CA LEU A 62 -6.77 -2.62 -4.03
C LEU A 62 -6.53 -3.55 -2.84
N ALA A 63 -7.16 -3.26 -1.70
CA ALA A 63 -7.05 -4.09 -0.51
C ALA A 63 -7.61 -5.50 -0.74
N SER A 64 -8.74 -5.61 -1.44
CA SER A 64 -9.33 -6.91 -1.80
C SER A 64 -8.43 -7.67 -2.77
N TYR A 65 -7.91 -6.99 -3.80
CA TYR A 65 -6.97 -7.58 -4.75
C TYR A 65 -5.69 -8.10 -4.08
N ILE A 66 -5.07 -7.30 -3.22
CA ILE A 66 -3.82 -7.64 -2.53
C ILE A 66 -4.00 -8.87 -1.63
N GLN A 67 -5.15 -9.02 -0.97
CA GLN A 67 -5.45 -10.19 -0.14
C GLN A 67 -5.48 -11.51 -0.94
N GLY A 68 -5.92 -11.47 -2.19
CA GLY A 68 -5.96 -12.64 -3.08
C GLY A 68 -4.69 -12.84 -3.92
N LEU A 69 -3.69 -11.96 -3.78
CA LEU A 69 -2.49 -11.98 -4.59
C LEU A 69 -1.44 -12.94 -4.01
N HIS A 70 -1.05 -13.95 -4.78
CA HIS A 70 -0.04 -14.97 -4.43
C HIS A 70 0.86 -15.28 -5.62
#